data_AF-A0A927JBE4-F1
#
_entry.id   AF-A0A927JBE4-F1
#
_cell.length_a   1.000
_cell.length_b   1.000
_cell.length_c   1.000
_cell.angle_alpha   90.00
_cell.angle_beta   90.00
_cell.angle_gamma   90.00
#
_symmetry.space_group_name_H-M   'P 1'
#
loop_
_entity.id
_entity.type
_entity.pdbx_description
1 polymer ?
#
loop_
_entity_poly.entity_id
_entity_poly.type
_entity_poly.pdbx_seq_one_letter_code
_entity_poly.pdbx_strand_id
1 'polypeptide(L)'
;MTDLHARRARASRQESRGNEMSDVARSLMKAAFVPTGAVVGAITVTIVALLLASSSDLTGVFAAVGASWLAVHQVVLPISGVHLGVLPLLLTAGMVALTFHFVRRARVVATTSRELAQLIAAATAIPVVMTIISLAVIKDASTVLKIDTPNVLIALLLTAAIHGGAATAALPPLVRERIAERITLPEWVAVALEAARRGALVLVASSAAITVALLVLSASEAIEQLLAFGGAGSFLGLGALSLLYLGNIIVGVASATIGGTVQIGEASASLFATEPASLPGLPILAIMPDGPAAAWWPLALVVPAAVAVVTGKAVTRYHLEIRDQVATVVAAAALQAGGFLVLALLASGPIGVLGSVSYAPWLASALLLAWIAVLGTVTATTTARIADRHERRERRAEIERAIAEALEDEKDHDEKDHAKEPAGEQGAEKAEGADQAADAPSGPAAPKATEPEKPSGLPSPRAALATAGKLLPSIPGRPGRRKKDQAEAKKAPEAKGQDGEKPNEDDGAQPAASASAPRPPASSDDASPDDTTAKEPAKEPGESAEPPATGGTKRQRGKDTMRAPGRGRRR
;
A
#
# COMPACT_ATOMS: atom_id res chain seq x y z
N MET A 1 -55.88 -20.01 -3.07
CA MET A 1 -54.49 -20.48 -3.33
C MET A 1 -53.46 -19.35 -3.43
N THR A 2 -53.76 -18.22 -4.08
CA THR A 2 -52.81 -17.09 -4.29
C THR A 2 -52.13 -16.55 -3.02
N ASP A 3 -52.86 -16.34 -1.90
CA ASP A 3 -52.26 -15.81 -0.66
C ASP A 3 -51.23 -16.77 -0.02
N LEU A 4 -51.43 -18.10 -0.12
CA LEU A 4 -50.46 -19.09 0.37
C LEU A 4 -49.13 -19.02 -0.39
N HIS A 5 -49.18 -18.83 -1.72
CA HIS A 5 -47.96 -18.63 -2.51
C HIS A 5 -47.27 -17.31 -2.14
N ALA A 6 -48.03 -16.23 -1.93
CA ALA A 6 -47.48 -14.94 -1.50
C ALA A 6 -46.81 -15.02 -0.12
N ARG A 7 -47.44 -15.70 0.86
CA ARG A 7 -46.85 -15.95 2.19
C ARG A 7 -45.59 -16.81 2.12
N ARG A 8 -45.62 -17.91 1.36
CA ARG A 8 -44.44 -18.80 1.19
C ARG A 8 -43.28 -18.07 0.51
N ALA A 9 -43.55 -17.21 -0.47
CA ALA A 9 -42.54 -16.36 -1.12
C ALA A 9 -42.00 -15.24 -0.23
N ARG A 10 -42.79 -14.73 0.74
CA ARG A 10 -42.28 -13.80 1.77
C ARG A 10 -41.40 -14.53 2.79
N ALA A 11 -41.83 -15.70 3.25
CA ALA A 11 -41.07 -16.52 4.17
C ALA A 11 -39.70 -16.92 3.59
N SER A 12 -39.65 -17.45 2.36
CA SER A 12 -38.37 -17.83 1.73
C SER A 12 -37.44 -16.64 1.47
N ARG A 13 -37.98 -15.44 1.16
CA ARG A 13 -37.18 -14.21 1.09
C ARG A 13 -36.64 -13.77 2.44
N GLN A 14 -37.40 -13.95 3.52
CA GLN A 14 -36.97 -13.62 4.88
C GLN A 14 -35.91 -14.60 5.38
N GLU A 15 -36.06 -15.89 5.09
CA GLU A 15 -35.10 -16.95 5.38
C GLU A 15 -33.79 -16.76 4.59
N SER A 16 -33.87 -16.49 3.28
CA SER A 16 -32.70 -16.16 2.44
C SER A 16 -31.92 -14.96 2.99
N ARG A 17 -32.62 -13.87 3.38
CA ARG A 17 -32.00 -12.69 3.99
C ARG A 17 -31.40 -12.97 5.37
N GLY A 18 -32.01 -13.85 6.15
CA GLY A 18 -31.47 -14.32 7.43
C GLY A 18 -30.15 -15.05 7.24
N ASN A 19 -30.11 -15.97 6.27
CA ASN A 19 -28.91 -16.73 5.91
C ASN A 19 -27.80 -15.81 5.38
N GLU A 20 -28.10 -14.92 4.42
CA GLU A 20 -27.17 -13.90 3.90
C GLU A 20 -26.57 -13.05 5.02
N MET A 21 -27.39 -12.53 5.94
CA MET A 21 -26.90 -11.72 7.06
C MET A 21 -26.04 -12.54 8.03
N SER A 22 -26.36 -13.82 8.24
CA SER A 22 -25.53 -14.73 9.04
C SER A 22 -24.17 -15.03 8.39
N ASP A 23 -24.13 -15.14 7.06
CA ASP A 23 -22.92 -15.38 6.29
C ASP A 23 -22.02 -14.14 6.23
N VAL A 24 -22.61 -12.95 6.06
CA VAL A 24 -21.92 -11.67 6.22
C VAL A 24 -21.30 -11.59 7.61
N ALA A 25 -22.07 -11.77 8.69
CA ALA A 25 -21.57 -11.71 10.07
C ALA A 25 -20.44 -12.72 10.32
N ARG A 26 -20.58 -13.97 9.85
CA ARG A 26 -19.55 -15.01 9.96
C ARG A 26 -18.29 -14.67 9.15
N SER A 27 -18.42 -14.02 8.00
CA SER A 27 -17.30 -13.58 7.18
C SER A 27 -16.54 -12.39 7.80
N LEU A 28 -17.26 -11.42 8.38
CA LEU A 28 -16.70 -10.29 9.13
C LEU A 28 -15.90 -10.79 10.33
N MET A 29 -16.49 -11.69 11.13
CA MET A 29 -15.85 -12.29 12.30
C MET A 29 -14.57 -13.06 11.89
N LYS A 30 -14.64 -13.90 10.84
CA LYS A 30 -13.46 -14.62 10.34
C LYS A 30 -12.36 -13.66 9.84
N ALA A 31 -12.71 -12.59 9.14
CA ALA A 31 -11.74 -11.65 8.59
C ALA A 31 -10.97 -10.87 9.67
N ALA A 32 -11.61 -10.58 10.80
CA ALA A 32 -11.04 -9.76 11.87
C ALA A 32 -10.33 -10.60 12.96
N PHE A 33 -10.93 -11.72 13.39
CA PHE A 33 -10.35 -12.56 14.44
C PHE A 33 -9.26 -13.51 13.96
N VAL A 34 -9.38 -14.10 12.76
CA VAL A 34 -8.42 -15.16 12.34
C VAL A 34 -7.00 -14.63 12.14
N PRO A 35 -6.74 -13.47 11.49
CA PRO A 35 -5.38 -12.93 11.39
C PRO A 35 -4.76 -12.64 12.77
N THR A 36 -5.50 -11.95 13.63
CA THR A 36 -5.08 -11.59 14.99
C THR A 36 -4.77 -12.84 15.82
N GLY A 37 -5.73 -13.77 15.91
CA GLY A 37 -5.59 -14.98 16.72
C GLY A 37 -4.52 -15.93 16.20
N ALA A 38 -4.34 -16.05 14.88
CA ALA A 38 -3.26 -16.86 14.30
C ALA A 38 -1.87 -16.30 14.64
N VAL A 39 -1.69 -14.98 14.55
CA VAL A 39 -0.39 -14.34 14.87
C VAL A 39 -0.12 -14.37 16.37
N VAL A 40 -1.10 -14.06 17.23
CA VAL A 40 -0.93 -14.18 18.70
C VAL A 40 -0.67 -15.62 19.11
N GLY A 41 -1.36 -16.60 18.50
CA GLY A 41 -1.13 -18.02 18.73
C GLY A 41 0.27 -18.47 18.31
N ALA A 42 0.74 -18.08 17.13
CA ALA A 42 2.09 -18.36 16.66
C ALA A 42 3.15 -17.76 17.59
N ILE A 43 3.02 -16.47 17.95
CA ILE A 43 3.88 -15.78 18.91
C ILE A 43 3.94 -16.54 20.24
N THR A 44 2.78 -16.93 20.79
CA THR A 44 2.69 -17.66 22.06
C THR A 44 3.39 -19.01 21.99
N VAL A 45 3.16 -19.79 20.92
CA VAL A 45 3.83 -21.09 20.70
C VAL A 45 5.34 -20.91 20.56
N THR A 46 5.81 -19.92 19.79
CA THR A 46 7.24 -19.64 19.61
C THR A 46 7.92 -19.24 20.92
N ILE A 47 7.31 -18.38 21.74
CA ILE A 47 7.86 -17.95 23.03
C ILE A 47 7.92 -19.12 24.02
N VAL A 48 6.84 -19.89 24.15
CA VAL A 48 6.81 -21.05 25.05
C VAL A 48 7.84 -22.10 24.60
N ALA A 49 7.93 -22.39 23.30
CA ALA A 49 8.94 -23.31 22.77
C ALA A 49 10.38 -22.83 23.03
N LEU A 50 10.65 -21.52 22.90
CA LEU A 50 11.97 -20.94 23.17
C LEU A 50 12.34 -21.02 24.65
N LEU A 51 11.42 -20.69 25.57
CA LEU A 51 11.65 -20.76 27.01
C LEU A 51 11.89 -22.22 27.46
N LEU A 52 11.08 -23.17 26.96
CA LEU A 52 11.27 -24.59 27.23
C LEU A 52 12.62 -25.10 26.68
N ALA A 53 13.00 -24.72 25.45
CA ALA A 53 14.30 -25.07 24.88
C ALA A 53 15.48 -24.46 25.64
N SER A 54 15.28 -23.26 26.21
CA SER A 54 16.29 -22.55 27.02
C SER A 54 16.25 -22.91 28.50
N SER A 55 15.44 -23.91 28.91
CA SER A 55 15.22 -24.30 30.31
C SER A 55 14.92 -23.10 31.24
N SER A 56 14.19 -22.12 30.72
CA SER A 56 13.88 -20.85 31.38
C SER A 56 12.46 -20.88 31.95
N ASP A 57 12.24 -20.16 33.06
CA ASP A 57 10.93 -20.04 33.69
C ASP A 57 9.89 -19.40 32.75
N LEU A 58 8.62 -19.78 32.93
CA LEU A 58 7.49 -19.18 32.20
C LEU A 58 7.07 -17.80 32.76
N THR A 59 7.85 -17.24 33.68
CA THR A 59 7.66 -15.90 34.24
C THR A 59 7.76 -14.85 33.14
N GLY A 60 6.73 -14.03 32.98
CA GLY A 60 6.71 -12.97 31.97
C GLY A 60 6.31 -13.40 30.55
N VAL A 61 5.87 -14.65 30.31
CA VAL A 61 5.37 -15.10 29.00
C VAL A 61 4.34 -14.14 28.40
N PHE A 62 3.36 -13.67 29.18
CA PHE A 62 2.35 -12.73 28.70
C PHE A 62 2.96 -11.38 28.28
N ALA A 63 3.96 -10.89 29.01
CA ALA A 63 4.69 -9.67 28.66
C ALA A 63 5.48 -9.84 27.36
N ALA A 64 6.13 -11.00 27.17
CA ALA A 64 6.84 -11.35 25.95
C ALA A 64 5.88 -11.48 24.73
N VAL A 65 4.69 -12.07 24.92
CA VAL A 65 3.64 -12.15 23.89
C VAL A 65 3.15 -10.76 23.50
N GLY A 66 2.87 -9.90 24.49
CA GLY A 66 2.50 -8.50 24.26
C GLY A 66 3.60 -7.72 23.54
N ALA A 67 4.85 -7.86 23.97
CA ALA A 67 6.02 -7.24 23.37
C ALA A 67 6.20 -7.67 21.91
N SER A 68 6.09 -8.96 21.63
CA SER A 68 6.19 -9.50 20.27
C SER A 68 5.04 -9.04 19.37
N TRP A 69 3.81 -8.93 19.90
CA TRP A 69 2.69 -8.35 19.17
C TRP A 69 2.95 -6.89 18.79
N LEU A 70 3.49 -6.09 19.70
CA LEU A 70 3.89 -4.70 19.45
C LEU A 70 5.05 -4.61 18.43
N ALA A 71 6.03 -5.51 18.51
CA ALA A 71 7.14 -5.61 17.56
C ALA A 71 6.66 -5.90 16.11
N VAL A 72 5.67 -6.79 15.93
CA VAL A 72 5.03 -7.05 14.62
C VAL A 72 4.41 -5.78 14.02
N HIS A 73 4.02 -4.80 14.85
CA HIS A 73 3.45 -3.52 14.43
C HIS A 73 4.45 -2.36 14.44
N GLN A 74 5.76 -2.65 14.44
CA GLN A 74 6.85 -1.66 14.43
C GLN A 74 6.85 -0.70 15.64
N VAL A 75 6.32 -1.15 16.78
CA VAL A 75 6.32 -0.37 18.02
C VAL A 75 7.60 -0.66 18.79
N VAL A 76 8.49 0.34 18.86
CA VAL A 76 9.76 0.25 19.59
C VAL A 76 9.52 0.13 21.09
N LEU A 77 10.19 -0.84 21.71
CA LEU A 77 10.14 -1.11 23.14
C LEU A 77 11.45 -0.62 23.81
N PRO A 78 11.39 0.25 24.83
CA PRO A 78 12.54 0.55 25.66
C PRO A 78 12.71 -0.56 26.72
N ILE A 79 13.92 -1.10 26.82
CA ILE A 79 14.27 -2.14 27.81
C ILE A 79 15.40 -1.59 28.67
N SER A 80 15.12 -1.27 29.94
CA SER A 80 16.11 -0.76 30.90
C SER A 80 16.96 0.42 30.37
N GLY A 81 16.32 1.41 29.73
CA GLY A 81 16.98 2.57 29.13
C GLY A 81 17.72 2.31 27.81
N VAL A 82 17.73 1.07 27.32
CA VAL A 82 18.30 0.68 26.03
C VAL A 82 17.17 0.47 25.02
N HIS A 83 17.23 1.18 23.89
CA HIS A 83 16.23 1.07 22.84
C HIS A 83 16.67 0.05 21.77
N LEU A 84 15.80 -0.94 21.49
CA LEU A 84 15.96 -1.86 20.37
C LEU A 84 14.89 -1.53 19.33
N GLY A 85 15.20 -0.58 18.45
CA GLY A 85 14.26 0.04 17.51
C GLY A 85 14.24 -0.57 16.11
N VAL A 86 15.24 -1.37 15.74
CA VAL A 86 15.30 -2.03 14.43
C VAL A 86 14.48 -3.31 14.49
N LEU A 87 13.23 -3.25 14.02
CA LEU A 87 12.29 -4.37 14.08
C LEU A 87 12.16 -5.06 12.70
N PRO A 88 11.95 -6.39 12.63
CA PRO A 88 11.94 -7.08 11.33
C PRO A 88 10.73 -6.70 10.46
N LEU A 89 10.96 -5.98 9.36
CA LEU A 89 9.90 -5.49 8.48
C LEU A 89 9.04 -6.61 7.87
N LEU A 90 9.58 -7.80 7.66
CA LEU A 90 8.82 -8.90 7.07
C LEU A 90 7.77 -9.50 8.02
N LEU A 91 7.90 -9.32 9.33
CA LEU A 91 6.80 -9.63 10.26
C LEU A 91 5.60 -8.73 9.99
N THR A 92 5.84 -7.43 9.84
CA THR A 92 4.81 -6.43 9.52
C THR A 92 4.23 -6.64 8.13
N ALA A 93 5.07 -6.91 7.12
CA ALA A 93 4.62 -7.23 5.77
C ALA A 93 3.77 -8.52 5.73
N GLY A 94 4.14 -9.53 6.53
CA GLY A 94 3.36 -10.74 6.74
C GLY A 94 1.97 -10.44 7.34
N MET A 95 1.90 -9.58 8.35
CA MET A 95 0.64 -9.16 8.96
C MET A 95 -0.25 -8.36 7.99
N VAL A 96 0.33 -7.45 7.21
CA VAL A 96 -0.37 -6.75 6.11
C VAL A 96 -0.92 -7.75 5.09
N ALA A 97 -0.11 -8.72 4.64
CA ALA A 97 -0.51 -9.72 3.66
C ALA A 97 -1.63 -10.63 4.18
N LEU A 98 -1.56 -11.04 5.46
CA LEU A 98 -2.56 -11.86 6.13
C LEU A 98 -3.90 -11.13 6.22
N THR A 99 -3.90 -9.90 6.75
CA THR A 99 -5.12 -9.06 6.85
C THR A 99 -5.70 -8.78 5.47
N PHE A 100 -4.87 -8.41 4.48
CA PHE A 100 -5.29 -8.21 3.10
C PHE A 100 -5.97 -9.45 2.51
N HIS A 101 -5.41 -10.65 2.71
CA HIS A 101 -5.96 -11.90 2.19
C HIS A 101 -7.32 -12.25 2.81
N PHE A 102 -7.44 -12.14 4.13
CA PHE A 102 -8.68 -12.43 4.84
C PHE A 102 -9.80 -11.43 4.51
N VAL A 103 -9.50 -10.12 4.46
CA VAL A 103 -10.44 -9.09 4.00
C VAL A 103 -10.81 -9.31 2.53
N ARG A 104 -9.84 -9.64 1.66
CA ARG A 104 -10.09 -9.93 0.23
C ARG A 104 -11.00 -11.14 0.01
N ARG A 105 -11.00 -12.12 0.94
CA ARG A 105 -11.95 -13.25 0.92
C ARG A 105 -13.33 -12.84 1.43
N ALA A 106 -13.42 -12.13 2.56
CA ALA A 106 -14.70 -11.73 3.14
C ALA A 106 -15.46 -10.69 2.30
N ARG A 107 -14.77 -9.81 1.57
CA ARG A 107 -15.40 -8.80 0.69
C ARG A 107 -16.31 -9.38 -0.40
N VAL A 108 -16.22 -10.69 -0.69
CA VAL A 108 -17.07 -11.35 -1.69
C VAL A 108 -18.52 -11.47 -1.18
N VAL A 109 -18.71 -11.52 0.15
CA VAL A 109 -20.03 -11.59 0.80
C VAL A 109 -20.55 -10.18 1.11
N ALA A 110 -19.67 -9.19 1.32
CA ALA A 110 -20.04 -7.79 1.53
C ALA A 110 -20.42 -7.12 0.18
N THR A 111 -21.71 -6.92 -0.03
CA THR A 111 -22.27 -6.36 -1.27
C THR A 111 -22.55 -4.86 -1.17
N THR A 112 -22.83 -4.34 0.03
CA THR A 112 -23.10 -2.91 0.24
C THR A 112 -21.88 -2.14 0.72
N SER A 113 -21.84 -0.83 0.46
CA SER A 113 -20.79 0.05 0.99
C SER A 113 -20.77 0.11 2.52
N ARG A 114 -21.90 -0.17 3.18
CA ARG A 114 -22.01 -0.24 4.65
C ARG A 114 -21.35 -1.51 5.19
N GLU A 115 -21.64 -2.67 4.61
CA GLU A 115 -20.98 -3.94 4.96
C GLU A 115 -19.46 -3.86 4.75
N LEU A 116 -19.02 -3.17 3.70
CA LEU A 116 -17.61 -3.02 3.40
C LEU A 116 -16.88 -2.09 4.38
N ALA A 117 -17.53 -0.99 4.80
CA ALA A 117 -17.03 -0.14 5.88
C ALA A 117 -17.00 -0.90 7.22
N GLN A 118 -18.00 -1.74 7.50
CA GLN A 118 -18.02 -2.63 8.66
C GLN A 118 -16.91 -3.68 8.61
N LEU A 119 -16.58 -4.22 7.43
CA LEU A 119 -15.45 -5.15 7.24
C LEU A 119 -14.10 -4.49 7.56
N ILE A 120 -13.86 -3.27 7.06
CA ILE A 120 -12.64 -2.50 7.38
C ILE A 120 -12.59 -2.17 8.87
N ALA A 121 -13.70 -1.69 9.44
CA ALA A 121 -13.79 -1.34 10.85
C ALA A 121 -13.52 -2.57 11.75
N ALA A 122 -14.13 -3.72 11.45
CA ALA A 122 -13.90 -4.97 12.19
C ALA A 122 -12.44 -5.44 12.07
N ALA A 123 -11.90 -5.49 10.84
CA ALA A 123 -10.52 -5.90 10.59
C ALA A 123 -9.48 -4.99 11.25
N THR A 124 -9.81 -3.73 11.51
CA THR A 124 -8.92 -2.77 12.19
C THR A 124 -9.11 -2.78 13.72
N ALA A 125 -10.36 -2.85 14.19
CA ALA A 125 -10.68 -2.73 15.61
C ALA A 125 -10.13 -3.88 16.47
N ILE A 126 -10.15 -5.12 15.96
CA ILE A 126 -9.68 -6.28 16.75
C ILE A 126 -8.16 -6.23 17.01
N PRO A 127 -7.29 -6.00 16.00
CA PRO A 127 -5.87 -5.72 16.24
C PRO A 127 -5.61 -4.54 17.19
N VAL A 128 -6.41 -3.47 17.10
CA VAL A 128 -6.30 -2.31 17.99
C VAL A 128 -6.65 -2.70 19.44
N VAL A 129 -7.70 -3.48 19.67
CA VAL A 129 -8.02 -4.04 21.00
C VAL A 129 -6.89 -4.95 21.51
N MET A 130 -6.34 -5.82 20.66
CA MET A 130 -5.18 -6.65 21.03
C MET A 130 -3.94 -5.81 21.39
N THR A 131 -3.76 -4.67 20.72
CA THR A 131 -2.70 -3.70 21.03
C THR A 131 -2.92 -3.05 22.39
N ILE A 132 -4.17 -2.67 22.75
CA ILE A 132 -4.53 -2.18 24.09
C ILE A 132 -4.23 -3.25 25.15
N ILE A 133 -4.61 -4.51 24.91
CA ILE A 133 -4.32 -5.63 25.82
C ILE A 133 -2.81 -5.81 25.99
N SER A 134 -2.04 -5.80 24.90
CA SER A 134 -0.58 -5.92 24.93
C SER A 134 0.08 -4.78 25.72
N LEU A 135 -0.37 -3.54 25.52
CA LEU A 135 0.08 -2.37 26.29
C LEU A 135 -0.25 -2.50 27.78
N ALA A 136 -1.45 -2.98 28.13
CA ALA A 136 -1.86 -3.19 29.51
C ALA A 136 -1.02 -4.27 30.20
N VAL A 137 -0.77 -5.39 29.52
CA VAL A 137 0.07 -6.49 30.04
C VAL A 137 1.54 -6.07 30.19
N ILE A 138 2.09 -5.29 29.26
CA ILE A 138 3.45 -4.74 29.40
C ILE A 138 3.51 -3.73 30.55
N LYS A 139 2.49 -2.88 30.71
CA LYS A 139 2.42 -1.92 31.82
C LYS A 139 2.32 -2.62 33.17
N ASP A 140 1.53 -3.67 33.29
CA ASP A 140 1.47 -4.51 34.50
C ASP A 140 2.84 -5.13 34.79
N ALA A 141 3.44 -5.78 33.78
CA ALA A 141 4.75 -6.39 33.87
C ALA A 141 5.89 -5.40 34.16
N SER A 142 5.76 -4.12 33.79
CA SER A 142 6.78 -3.06 34.05
C SER A 142 7.07 -2.84 35.54
N THR A 143 6.15 -3.28 36.42
CA THR A 143 6.31 -3.21 37.88
C THR A 143 7.26 -4.27 38.43
N VAL A 144 7.50 -5.36 37.69
CA VAL A 144 8.31 -6.52 38.09
C VAL A 144 9.53 -6.71 37.18
N LEU A 145 9.34 -6.53 35.88
CA LEU A 145 10.35 -6.59 34.83
C LEU A 145 10.71 -5.16 34.43
N LYS A 146 12.00 -4.81 34.35
CA LYS A 146 12.50 -3.45 34.03
C LYS A 146 12.32 -3.09 32.53
N ILE A 147 11.07 -3.06 32.10
CA ILE A 147 10.60 -2.82 30.73
C ILE A 147 9.75 -1.56 30.77
N ASP A 148 10.09 -0.55 29.97
CA ASP A 148 9.32 0.69 29.97
C ASP A 148 8.04 0.53 29.11
N THR A 149 6.97 1.22 29.49
CA THR A 149 5.74 1.21 28.70
C THR A 149 5.94 2.05 27.42
N PRO A 150 5.74 1.49 26.20
CA PRO A 150 5.92 2.22 24.96
C PRO A 150 4.81 3.25 24.74
N ASN A 151 5.01 4.17 23.78
CA ASN A 151 4.05 5.23 23.48
C ASN A 151 2.71 4.66 22.97
N VAL A 152 1.69 4.75 23.82
CA VAL A 152 0.32 4.25 23.58
C VAL A 152 -0.26 4.79 22.27
N LEU A 153 -0.14 6.10 22.00
CA LEU A 153 -0.71 6.71 20.80
C LEU A 153 -0.05 6.18 19.53
N ILE A 154 1.30 6.10 19.52
CA ILE A 154 2.05 5.57 18.38
C ILE A 154 1.68 4.10 18.14
N ALA A 155 1.59 3.28 19.18
CA ALA A 155 1.20 1.88 19.06
C ALA A 155 -0.20 1.70 18.45
N LEU A 156 -1.19 2.46 18.91
CA LEU A 156 -2.55 2.41 18.37
C LEU A 156 -2.61 2.93 16.93
N LEU A 157 -1.88 4.00 16.59
CA LEU A 157 -1.84 4.55 15.24
C LEU A 157 -1.14 3.62 14.24
N LEU A 158 -0.01 3.00 14.61
CA LEU A 158 0.68 2.05 13.74
C LEU A 158 -0.17 0.81 13.49
N THR A 159 -0.77 0.21 14.52
CA THR A 159 -1.69 -0.91 14.34
C THR A 159 -2.89 -0.52 13.47
N ALA A 160 -3.52 0.63 13.72
CA ALA A 160 -4.66 1.09 12.92
C ALA A 160 -4.27 1.35 11.45
N ALA A 161 -3.08 1.92 11.19
CA ALA A 161 -2.58 2.18 9.85
C ALA A 161 -2.24 0.87 9.10
N ILE A 162 -1.59 -0.09 9.76
CA ILE A 162 -1.27 -1.41 9.20
C ILE A 162 -2.54 -2.16 8.77
N HIS A 163 -3.52 -2.27 9.67
CA HIS A 163 -4.72 -3.06 9.41
C HIS A 163 -5.75 -2.33 8.54
N GLY A 164 -5.98 -1.04 8.79
CA GLY A 164 -6.84 -0.21 7.96
C GLY A 164 -6.29 -0.05 6.54
N GLY A 165 -4.97 0.12 6.40
CA GLY A 165 -4.27 0.13 5.11
C GLY A 165 -4.39 -1.19 4.36
N ALA A 166 -4.13 -2.32 5.03
CA ALA A 166 -4.30 -3.65 4.43
C ALA A 166 -5.76 -3.92 3.99
N ALA A 167 -6.73 -3.58 4.84
CA ALA A 167 -8.15 -3.78 4.57
C ALA A 167 -8.68 -2.89 3.43
N THR A 168 -8.27 -1.62 3.37
CA THR A 168 -8.63 -0.70 2.28
C THR A 168 -7.92 -1.06 0.96
N ALA A 169 -6.66 -1.49 1.01
CA ALA A 169 -5.94 -2.00 -0.16
C ALA A 169 -6.62 -3.25 -0.75
N ALA A 170 -7.20 -4.10 0.10
CA ALA A 170 -7.95 -5.30 -0.27
C ALA A 170 -9.29 -5.04 -0.97
N LEU A 171 -9.71 -3.78 -1.16
CA LEU A 171 -10.93 -3.45 -1.91
C LEU A 171 -10.74 -3.52 -3.44
N PRO A 172 -11.82 -3.67 -4.24
CA PRO A 172 -11.76 -3.53 -5.69
C PRO A 172 -11.39 -2.09 -6.10
N PRO A 173 -10.66 -1.87 -7.23
CA PRO A 173 -10.24 -0.53 -7.68
C PRO A 173 -11.38 0.49 -7.71
N LEU A 174 -12.49 0.16 -8.40
CA LEU A 174 -13.71 0.98 -8.52
C LEU A 174 -14.29 1.43 -7.17
N VAL A 175 -14.10 0.65 -6.10
CA VAL A 175 -14.61 1.02 -4.77
C VAL A 175 -13.64 1.94 -4.04
N ARG A 176 -12.32 1.78 -4.26
CA ARG A 176 -11.30 2.71 -3.76
C ARG A 176 -11.40 4.05 -4.46
N GLU A 177 -11.65 4.05 -5.77
CA GLU A 177 -11.96 5.25 -6.56
C GLU A 177 -13.19 5.98 -5.99
N ARG A 178 -14.29 5.28 -5.74
CA ARG A 178 -15.48 5.86 -5.09
C ARG A 178 -15.25 6.37 -3.65
N ILE A 179 -14.29 5.81 -2.92
CA ILE A 179 -13.86 6.35 -1.62
C ILE A 179 -13.03 7.62 -1.80
N ALA A 180 -12.12 7.64 -2.79
CA ALA A 180 -11.32 8.81 -3.15
C ALA A 180 -12.19 9.99 -3.66
N GLU A 181 -13.22 9.73 -4.46
CA GLU A 181 -14.24 10.71 -4.88
C GLU A 181 -14.92 11.38 -3.68
N ARG A 182 -15.27 10.60 -2.64
CA ARG A 182 -15.87 11.13 -1.40
C ARG A 182 -14.90 11.95 -0.56
N ILE A 183 -13.60 11.77 -0.75
CA ILE A 183 -12.51 12.55 -0.13
C ILE A 183 -12.10 13.70 -1.08
N THR A 184 -12.81 13.88 -2.22
CA THR A 184 -12.56 14.92 -3.22
C THR A 184 -11.14 14.92 -3.80
N LEU A 185 -10.52 13.74 -3.91
CA LEU A 185 -9.20 13.62 -4.56
C LEU A 185 -9.32 13.81 -6.08
N PRO A 186 -8.58 14.76 -6.69
CA PRO A 186 -8.55 14.92 -8.14
C PRO A 186 -8.06 13.68 -8.88
N GLU A 187 -8.48 13.51 -10.14
CA GLU A 187 -8.11 12.36 -10.98
C GLU A 187 -6.59 12.16 -11.12
N TRP A 188 -5.83 13.27 -11.18
CA TRP A 188 -4.37 13.22 -11.22
C TRP A 188 -3.75 12.53 -9.98
N VAL A 189 -4.42 12.51 -8.83
CA VAL A 189 -3.94 11.80 -7.63
C VAL A 189 -3.97 10.29 -7.84
N ALA A 190 -5.02 9.76 -8.49
CA ALA A 190 -5.11 8.34 -8.81
C ALA A 190 -4.02 7.90 -9.81
N VAL A 191 -3.75 8.75 -10.81
CA VAL A 191 -2.65 8.57 -11.77
C VAL A 191 -1.29 8.63 -11.07
N ALA A 192 -1.06 9.62 -10.20
CA ALA A 192 0.17 9.76 -9.43
C ALA A 192 0.42 8.56 -8.51
N LEU A 193 -0.63 8.03 -7.87
CA LEU A 193 -0.55 6.85 -7.01
C LEU A 193 -0.20 5.58 -7.80
N GLU A 194 -0.81 5.35 -8.97
CA GLU A 194 -0.46 4.20 -9.83
C GLU A 194 0.94 4.33 -10.42
N ALA A 195 1.39 5.55 -10.75
CA ALA A 195 2.75 5.82 -11.19
C ALA A 195 3.77 5.55 -10.08
N ALA A 196 3.55 6.10 -8.88
CA ALA A 196 4.37 5.86 -7.68
C ALA A 196 4.41 4.38 -7.30
N ARG A 197 3.29 3.67 -7.39
CA ARG A 197 3.22 2.21 -7.13
C ARG A 197 4.10 1.42 -8.10
N ARG A 198 4.13 1.78 -9.38
CA ARG A 198 5.00 1.13 -10.38
C ARG A 198 6.47 1.42 -10.15
N GLY A 199 6.83 2.68 -9.87
CA GLY A 199 8.20 3.05 -9.52
C GLY A 199 8.68 2.38 -8.23
N ALA A 200 7.84 2.32 -7.20
CA ALA A 200 8.14 1.62 -5.95
C ALA A 200 8.36 0.12 -6.15
N LEU A 201 7.55 -0.54 -6.99
CA LEU A 201 7.75 -1.95 -7.33
C LEU A 201 9.07 -2.21 -8.05
N VAL A 202 9.51 -1.30 -8.94
CA VAL A 202 10.83 -1.39 -9.57
C VAL A 202 11.94 -1.23 -8.54
N LEU A 203 11.85 -0.22 -7.67
CA LEU A 203 12.84 0.01 -6.61
C LEU A 203 12.98 -1.21 -5.70
N VAL A 204 11.87 -1.76 -5.21
CA VAL A 204 11.86 -2.95 -4.34
C VAL A 204 12.38 -4.18 -5.08
N ALA A 205 11.96 -4.43 -6.33
CA ALA A 205 12.41 -5.58 -7.11
C ALA A 205 13.91 -5.52 -7.43
N SER A 206 14.43 -4.36 -7.86
CA SER A 206 15.86 -4.16 -8.10
C SER A 206 16.69 -4.30 -6.82
N SER A 207 16.23 -3.71 -5.72
CA SER A 207 16.93 -3.78 -4.43
C SER A 207 16.92 -5.20 -3.85
N ALA A 208 15.82 -5.94 -4.00
CA ALA A 208 15.75 -7.35 -3.65
C ALA A 208 16.66 -8.23 -4.51
N ALA A 209 16.71 -7.99 -5.83
CA ALA A 209 17.62 -8.71 -6.73
C ALA A 209 19.09 -8.46 -6.37
N ILE A 210 19.47 -7.22 -6.05
CA ILE A 210 20.82 -6.87 -5.58
C ILE A 210 21.09 -7.51 -4.22
N THR A 211 20.14 -7.47 -3.27
CA THR A 211 20.28 -8.12 -1.95
C THR A 211 20.54 -9.62 -2.09
N VAL A 212 19.79 -10.32 -2.95
CA VAL A 212 19.99 -11.75 -3.21
C VAL A 212 21.33 -12.01 -3.89
N ALA A 213 21.75 -11.16 -4.85
CA ALA A 213 23.06 -11.29 -5.48
C ALA A 213 24.21 -11.12 -4.47
N LEU A 214 24.11 -10.13 -3.56
CA LEU A 214 25.08 -9.94 -2.48
C LEU A 214 25.09 -11.12 -1.51
N LEU A 215 23.93 -11.65 -1.09
CA LEU A 215 23.85 -12.84 -0.23
C LEU A 215 24.43 -14.10 -0.87
N VAL A 216 24.34 -14.24 -2.20
CA VAL A 216 24.98 -15.35 -2.93
C VAL A 216 26.49 -15.16 -3.00
N LEU A 217 26.98 -13.94 -3.14
CA LEU A 217 28.42 -13.62 -3.12
C LEU A 217 29.02 -13.77 -1.71
N SER A 218 28.27 -13.42 -0.65
CA SER A 218 28.66 -13.57 0.75
C SER A 218 28.23 -14.91 1.36
N ALA A 219 27.90 -15.92 0.54
CA ALA A 219 27.27 -17.15 1.01
C ALA A 219 28.17 -17.98 1.93
N SER A 220 29.50 -17.98 1.73
CA SER A 220 30.44 -18.67 2.61
C SER A 220 30.42 -18.08 4.02
N GLU A 221 30.61 -16.76 4.13
CA GLU A 221 30.57 -16.02 5.38
C GLU A 221 29.22 -16.20 6.12
N ALA A 222 28.10 -16.09 5.38
CA ALA A 222 26.77 -16.32 5.94
C ALA A 222 26.58 -17.75 6.47
N ILE A 223 27.15 -18.76 5.80
CA ILE A 223 27.11 -20.17 6.25
C ILE A 223 28.02 -20.39 7.46
N GLU A 224 29.21 -19.80 7.48
CA GLU A 224 30.15 -19.88 8.62
C GLU A 224 29.52 -19.27 9.89
N GLN A 225 28.94 -18.07 9.79
CA GLN A 225 28.19 -17.44 10.89
C GLN A 225 26.99 -18.29 11.35
N LEU A 226 26.30 -18.96 10.43
CA LEU A 226 25.15 -19.82 10.74
C LEU A 226 25.56 -21.13 11.45
N LEU A 227 26.77 -21.62 11.21
CA LEU A 227 27.33 -22.81 11.84
C LEU A 227 28.08 -22.52 13.15
N ALA A 228 28.55 -21.28 13.36
CA ALA A 228 29.42 -20.88 14.47
C ALA A 228 28.87 -21.22 15.87
N PHE A 229 27.55 -21.16 16.08
CA PHE A 229 26.92 -21.42 17.38
C PHE A 229 26.60 -22.90 17.62
N GLY A 230 26.69 -23.75 16.59
CA GLY A 230 26.39 -25.18 16.66
C GLY A 230 24.90 -25.53 16.90
N GLY A 231 24.52 -26.74 16.52
CA GLY A 231 23.20 -27.30 16.77
C GLY A 231 22.08 -26.81 15.84
N ALA A 232 21.09 -27.68 15.59
CA ALA A 232 19.99 -27.41 14.66
C ALA A 232 19.09 -26.25 15.11
N GLY A 233 18.94 -26.02 16.41
CA GLY A 233 18.15 -24.91 16.95
C GLY A 233 18.73 -23.55 16.60
N SER A 234 20.03 -23.36 16.80
CA SER A 234 20.76 -22.13 16.45
C SER A 234 20.73 -21.87 14.95
N PHE A 235 20.99 -22.92 14.14
CA PHE A 235 20.92 -22.85 12.68
C PHE A 235 19.53 -22.40 12.19
N LEU A 236 18.45 -23.05 12.66
CA LEU A 236 17.09 -22.68 12.25
C LEU A 236 16.68 -21.30 12.80
N GLY A 237 17.07 -20.95 14.02
CA GLY A 237 16.77 -19.68 14.66
C GLY A 237 17.45 -18.49 13.97
N LEU A 238 18.76 -18.55 13.74
CA LEU A 238 19.53 -17.51 13.05
C LEU A 238 19.14 -17.41 11.57
N GLY A 239 18.86 -18.54 10.91
CA GLY A 239 18.35 -18.55 9.54
C GLY A 239 16.97 -17.89 9.42
N ALA A 240 16.03 -18.23 10.32
CA ALA A 240 14.72 -17.59 10.37
C ALA A 240 14.82 -16.09 10.70
N LEU A 241 15.64 -15.71 11.68
CA LEU A 241 15.85 -14.31 12.06
C LEU A 241 16.45 -13.49 10.91
N SER A 242 17.44 -14.04 10.22
CA SER A 242 18.04 -13.46 9.02
C SER A 242 16.99 -13.25 7.92
N LEU A 243 16.14 -14.26 7.68
CA LEU A 243 15.06 -14.17 6.71
C LEU A 243 14.01 -13.12 7.08
N LEU A 244 13.72 -12.90 8.38
CA LEU A 244 12.80 -11.85 8.83
C LEU A 244 13.37 -10.44 8.66
N TYR A 245 14.69 -10.25 8.84
CA TYR A 245 15.37 -8.97 8.63
C TYR A 245 15.69 -8.66 7.17
N LEU A 246 15.51 -9.60 6.24
CA LEU A 246 15.71 -9.38 4.80
C LEU A 246 14.94 -8.15 4.28
N GLY A 247 13.76 -7.85 4.83
CA GLY A 247 12.99 -6.65 4.48
C GLY A 247 13.71 -5.33 4.85
N ASN A 248 14.36 -5.27 6.01
CA ASN A 248 15.15 -4.10 6.44
C ASN A 248 16.36 -3.91 5.54
N ILE A 249 17.01 -5.01 5.17
CA ILE A 249 18.20 -5.00 4.31
C ILE A 249 17.86 -4.57 2.88
N ILE A 250 16.71 -5.00 2.33
CA ILE A 250 16.21 -4.50 1.04
C ILE A 250 15.99 -2.97 1.07
N VAL A 251 15.55 -2.40 2.20
CA VAL A 251 15.44 -0.94 2.39
C VAL A 251 16.82 -0.28 2.49
N GLY A 252 17.80 -0.90 3.14
CA GLY A 252 19.19 -0.44 3.14
C GLY A 252 19.81 -0.42 1.75
N VAL A 253 19.69 -1.51 0.99
CA VAL A 253 20.15 -1.60 -0.41
C VAL A 253 19.41 -0.59 -1.30
N ALA A 254 18.11 -0.39 -1.10
CA ALA A 254 17.37 0.67 -1.79
C ALA A 254 17.96 2.06 -1.48
N SER A 255 18.26 2.36 -0.21
CA SER A 255 18.91 3.62 0.18
C SER A 255 20.27 3.82 -0.50
N ALA A 256 21.14 2.81 -0.44
CA ALA A 256 22.44 2.84 -1.09
C ALA A 256 22.31 3.06 -2.61
N THR A 257 21.47 2.28 -3.31
CA THR A 257 21.28 2.40 -4.77
C THR A 257 20.68 3.73 -5.22
N ILE A 258 19.92 4.42 -4.36
CA ILE A 258 19.44 5.79 -4.61
C ILE A 258 20.59 6.83 -4.54
N GLY A 259 21.68 6.50 -3.86
CA GLY A 259 22.81 7.39 -3.55
C GLY A 259 22.91 7.81 -2.07
N GLY A 260 22.13 7.18 -1.20
CA GLY A 260 22.23 7.34 0.26
C GLY A 260 23.35 6.52 0.89
N THR A 261 23.39 6.53 2.22
CA THR A 261 24.32 5.73 3.03
C THR A 261 23.56 4.71 3.88
N VAL A 262 24.19 3.57 4.11
CA VAL A 262 23.77 2.55 5.07
C VAL A 262 24.76 2.61 6.23
N GLN A 263 24.27 2.81 7.44
CA GLN A 263 25.06 2.78 8.66
C GLN A 263 24.49 1.71 9.60
N ILE A 264 25.37 0.89 10.19
CA ILE A 264 25.04 -0.15 11.15
C ILE A 264 26.05 -0.03 12.29
N GLY A 265 25.68 0.72 13.33
CA GLY A 265 26.62 1.10 14.39
C GLY A 265 27.71 2.01 13.86
N GLU A 266 28.98 1.59 14.03
CA GLU A 266 30.15 2.29 13.48
C GLU A 266 30.40 1.93 12.01
N ALA A 267 29.87 0.82 11.50
CA ALA A 267 30.09 0.42 10.11
C ALA A 267 29.24 1.28 9.15
N SER A 268 29.85 1.79 8.08
CA SER A 268 29.16 2.59 7.05
C SER A 268 29.46 2.10 5.63
N ALA A 269 28.47 2.17 4.75
CA ALA A 269 28.60 1.79 3.35
C ALA A 269 27.73 2.67 2.43
N SER A 270 28.27 2.99 1.26
CA SER A 270 27.61 3.74 0.20
C SER A 270 28.17 3.32 -1.16
N LEU A 271 27.62 3.82 -2.27
CA LEU A 271 28.18 3.55 -3.61
C LEU A 271 29.56 4.18 -3.85
N PHE A 272 30.05 5.03 -2.95
CA PHE A 272 31.24 5.87 -3.15
C PHE A 272 32.33 5.66 -2.10
N ALA A 273 31.96 5.23 -0.89
CA ALA A 273 32.85 5.03 0.24
C ALA A 273 32.30 3.96 1.20
N THR A 274 33.20 3.30 1.91
CA THR A 274 32.93 2.30 2.96
C THR A 274 33.84 2.53 4.14
N GLU A 275 33.30 2.32 5.33
CA GLU A 275 33.99 2.36 6.62
C GLU A 275 33.64 1.06 7.35
N PRO A 276 34.41 -0.02 7.16
CA PRO A 276 34.16 -1.30 7.81
C PRO A 276 34.35 -1.22 9.32
N ALA A 277 33.49 -1.91 10.09
CA ALA A 277 33.63 -2.10 11.53
C ALA A 277 33.12 -3.48 11.93
N SER A 278 33.48 -3.95 13.13
CA SER A 278 33.09 -5.27 13.63
C SER A 278 31.58 -5.34 13.90
N LEU A 279 30.85 -6.02 13.02
CA LEU A 279 29.42 -6.29 13.17
C LEU A 279 29.16 -7.59 13.95
N PRO A 280 27.97 -7.76 14.55
CA PRO A 280 27.54 -9.05 15.08
C PRO A 280 27.49 -10.11 13.98
N GLY A 281 27.86 -11.36 14.30
CA GLY A 281 27.79 -12.52 13.40
C GLY A 281 26.35 -12.99 13.12
N LEU A 282 25.54 -12.12 12.52
CA LEU A 282 24.21 -12.41 12.01
C LEU A 282 24.32 -12.65 10.50
N PRO A 283 23.99 -13.84 9.97
CA PRO A 283 24.22 -14.20 8.56
C PRO A 283 23.70 -13.21 7.51
N ILE A 284 22.62 -12.48 7.81
CA ILE A 284 22.08 -11.45 6.92
C ILE A 284 22.98 -10.20 6.77
N LEU A 285 23.87 -9.94 7.74
CA LEU A 285 24.83 -8.84 7.73
C LEU A 285 26.11 -9.16 6.93
N ALA A 286 26.32 -10.42 6.54
CA ALA A 286 27.46 -10.84 5.71
C ALA A 286 27.54 -10.14 4.34
N ILE A 287 26.46 -9.45 3.91
CA ILE A 287 26.49 -8.60 2.71
C ILE A 287 27.25 -7.29 2.88
N MET A 288 27.62 -6.92 4.12
CA MET A 288 28.32 -5.67 4.40
C MET A 288 29.75 -5.76 3.81
N PRO A 289 30.21 -4.75 3.06
CA PRO A 289 31.53 -4.81 2.44
C PRO A 289 32.66 -4.53 3.42
N ASP A 290 33.61 -5.46 3.52
CA ASP A 290 34.85 -5.30 4.30
C ASP A 290 35.94 -4.48 3.59
N GLY A 291 35.79 -4.27 2.29
CA GLY A 291 36.76 -3.58 1.43
C GLY A 291 36.36 -2.15 1.06
N PRO A 292 37.28 -1.37 0.46
CA PRO A 292 36.97 -0.06 -0.11
C PRO A 292 35.91 -0.16 -1.21
N ALA A 293 35.06 0.86 -1.33
CA ALA A 293 34.03 0.94 -2.38
C ALA A 293 34.64 0.75 -3.78
N ALA A 294 34.14 -0.22 -4.55
CA ALA A 294 34.67 -0.51 -5.87
C ALA A 294 34.22 0.52 -6.90
N ALA A 295 35.11 0.91 -7.82
CA ALA A 295 34.88 1.98 -8.79
C ALA A 295 33.65 1.79 -9.72
N TRP A 296 33.11 0.58 -9.81
CA TRP A 296 31.92 0.26 -10.61
C TRP A 296 30.59 0.37 -9.82
N TRP A 297 30.61 0.46 -8.48
CA TRP A 297 29.40 0.56 -7.66
C TRP A 297 28.47 1.74 -8.03
N PRO A 298 28.96 2.92 -8.46
CA PRO A 298 28.08 3.99 -8.95
C PRO A 298 27.19 3.61 -10.14
N LEU A 299 27.47 2.51 -10.87
CA LEU A 299 26.56 1.97 -11.88
C LEU A 299 25.19 1.58 -11.29
N ALA A 300 25.11 1.30 -9.98
CA ALA A 300 23.86 1.00 -9.30
C ALA A 300 22.87 2.19 -9.28
N LEU A 301 23.33 3.43 -9.57
CA LEU A 301 22.47 4.59 -9.82
C LEU A 301 21.56 4.41 -11.05
N VAL A 302 21.76 3.36 -11.86
CA VAL A 302 20.79 2.93 -12.88
C VAL A 302 19.42 2.56 -12.26
N VAL A 303 19.38 2.14 -10.98
CA VAL A 303 18.14 1.77 -10.28
C VAL A 303 17.22 2.98 -10.08
N PRO A 304 17.61 4.08 -9.38
CA PRO A 304 16.75 5.25 -9.24
C PRO A 304 16.45 5.92 -10.60
N ALA A 305 17.35 5.82 -11.58
CA ALA A 305 17.09 6.29 -12.93
C ALA A 305 15.98 5.47 -13.63
N ALA A 306 16.03 4.14 -13.57
CA ALA A 306 15.01 3.25 -14.13
C ALA A 306 13.65 3.43 -13.43
N VAL A 307 13.67 3.63 -12.10
CA VAL A 307 12.49 3.97 -11.30
C VAL A 307 11.85 5.26 -11.81
N ALA A 308 12.62 6.34 -11.97
CA ALA A 308 12.13 7.62 -12.49
C ALA A 308 11.54 7.48 -13.91
N VAL A 309 12.21 6.74 -14.80
CA VAL A 309 11.70 6.45 -16.16
C VAL A 309 10.38 5.68 -16.12
N VAL A 310 10.25 4.66 -15.27
CA VAL A 310 9.01 3.87 -15.17
C VAL A 310 7.86 4.70 -14.59
N THR A 311 8.11 5.53 -13.59
CA THR A 311 7.11 6.48 -13.04
C THR A 311 6.68 7.49 -14.11
N GLY A 312 7.61 8.10 -14.85
CA GLY A 312 7.30 9.01 -15.96
C GLY A 312 6.46 8.36 -17.06
N LYS A 313 6.86 7.16 -17.54
CA LYS A 313 6.11 6.37 -18.55
C LYS A 313 4.78 5.79 -18.04
N ALA A 314 4.50 5.86 -16.75
CA ALA A 314 3.19 5.50 -16.21
C ALA A 314 2.19 6.65 -16.37
N VAL A 315 2.62 7.89 -16.11
CA VAL A 315 1.77 9.09 -16.22
C VAL A 315 1.34 9.37 -17.66
N THR A 316 2.22 9.20 -18.64
CA THR A 316 1.89 9.55 -20.04
C THR A 316 0.83 8.66 -20.69
N ARG A 317 0.47 7.52 -20.08
CA ARG A 317 -0.61 6.65 -20.58
C ARG A 317 -2.01 7.28 -20.45
N TYR A 318 -2.12 8.37 -19.69
CA TYR A 318 -3.36 9.06 -19.38
C TYR A 318 -3.57 10.33 -20.24
N HIS A 319 -2.70 10.62 -21.20
CA HIS A 319 -2.86 11.69 -22.21
C HIS A 319 -3.19 13.10 -21.65
N LEU A 320 -2.77 13.39 -20.41
CA LEU A 320 -2.97 14.69 -19.76
C LEU A 320 -2.22 15.82 -20.48
N GLU A 321 -2.62 17.07 -20.27
CA GLU A 321 -1.85 18.24 -20.72
C GLU A 321 -0.44 18.26 -20.11
N ILE A 322 0.54 18.87 -20.80
CA ILE A 322 1.95 18.87 -20.36
C ILE A 322 2.11 19.37 -18.92
N ARG A 323 1.43 20.46 -18.54
CA ARG A 323 1.45 21.01 -17.17
C ARG A 323 1.00 19.96 -16.15
N ASP A 324 -0.12 19.32 -16.43
CA ASP A 324 -0.74 18.35 -15.52
C ASP A 324 0.05 17.03 -15.48
N GLN A 325 0.70 16.63 -16.58
CA GLN A 325 1.69 15.55 -16.56
C GLN A 325 2.85 15.86 -15.60
N VAL A 326 3.44 17.07 -15.66
CA VAL A 326 4.51 17.47 -14.74
C VAL A 326 4.02 17.47 -13.29
N ALA A 327 2.88 18.07 -13.00
CA ALA A 327 2.29 18.08 -11.67
C ALA A 327 2.03 16.65 -11.14
N THR A 328 1.52 15.76 -11.99
CA THR A 328 1.26 14.34 -11.68
C THR A 328 2.55 13.57 -11.41
N VAL A 329 3.63 13.80 -12.18
CA VAL A 329 4.94 13.18 -11.93
C VAL A 329 5.56 13.68 -10.62
N VAL A 330 5.48 14.99 -10.33
CA VAL A 330 5.99 15.55 -9.06
C VAL A 330 5.18 15.02 -7.87
N ALA A 331 3.86 14.86 -8.00
CA ALA A 331 3.04 14.20 -6.99
C ALA A 331 3.42 12.72 -6.81
N ALA A 332 3.66 11.98 -7.90
CA ALA A 332 4.13 10.60 -7.83
C ALA A 332 5.51 10.49 -7.16
N ALA A 333 6.41 11.43 -7.44
CA ALA A 333 7.72 11.54 -6.81
C ALA A 333 7.57 11.77 -5.30
N ALA A 334 6.69 12.70 -4.88
CA ALA A 334 6.43 12.98 -3.46
C ALA A 334 5.80 11.78 -2.74
N LEU A 335 4.82 11.10 -3.34
CA LEU A 335 4.22 9.88 -2.80
C LEU A 335 5.25 8.76 -2.64
N GLN A 336 6.12 8.58 -3.63
CA GLN A 336 7.12 7.51 -3.60
C GLN A 336 8.28 7.81 -2.63
N ALA A 337 8.76 9.05 -2.59
CA ALA A 337 9.78 9.51 -1.64
C ALA A 337 9.26 9.49 -0.20
N GLY A 338 8.00 9.87 0.03
CA GLY A 338 7.33 9.76 1.33
C GLY A 338 7.12 8.32 1.78
N GLY A 339 6.70 7.44 0.86
CA GLY A 339 6.60 5.99 1.12
C GLY A 339 7.95 5.37 1.47
N PHE A 340 9.00 5.72 0.72
CA PHE A 340 10.36 5.29 1.04
C PHE A 340 10.86 5.88 2.37
N LEU A 341 10.53 7.14 2.68
CA LEU A 341 10.90 7.78 3.96
C LEU A 341 10.34 7.01 5.14
N VAL A 342 9.05 6.65 5.08
CA VAL A 342 8.40 5.84 6.12
C VAL A 342 9.07 4.46 6.25
N LEU A 343 9.35 3.77 5.13
CA LEU A 343 10.05 2.47 5.18
C LEU A 343 11.46 2.59 5.76
N ALA A 344 12.23 3.62 5.37
CA ALA A 344 13.57 3.85 5.88
C ALA A 344 13.57 4.23 7.38
N LEU A 345 12.57 5.01 7.84
CA LEU A 345 12.39 5.34 9.25
C LEU A 345 11.98 4.12 10.09
N LEU A 346 11.09 3.25 9.60
CA LEU A 346 10.69 2.03 10.31
C LEU A 346 11.81 0.97 10.32
N ALA A 347 12.63 0.92 9.27
CA ALA A 347 13.75 -0.02 9.18
C ALA A 347 15.00 0.45 9.94
N SER A 348 15.09 1.74 10.29
CA SER A 348 16.19 2.35 11.05
C SER A 348 15.84 2.46 12.53
N GLY A 349 16.86 2.51 13.39
CA GLY A 349 16.65 2.68 14.82
C GLY A 349 17.89 2.34 15.67
N PRO A 350 17.86 2.63 16.97
CA PRO A 350 18.88 2.18 17.90
C PRO A 350 18.92 0.65 18.01
N ILE A 351 20.11 0.10 18.18
CA ILE A 351 20.39 -1.34 18.41
C ILE A 351 21.14 -1.53 19.75
N GLY A 352 20.81 -0.67 20.72
CA GLY A 352 21.44 -0.61 22.02
C GLY A 352 22.92 -0.23 22.00
N VAL A 353 23.76 -1.02 22.67
CA VAL A 353 25.21 -0.73 22.85
C VAL A 353 25.96 -0.67 21.51
N LEU A 354 25.45 -1.35 20.48
CA LEU A 354 25.98 -1.33 19.11
C LEU A 354 25.67 -0.02 18.35
N GLY A 355 25.05 0.98 19.01
CA GLY A 355 24.69 2.26 18.40
C GLY A 355 23.34 2.21 17.68
N SER A 356 23.32 2.57 16.40
CA SER A 356 22.09 2.66 15.61
C SER A 356 22.28 2.17 14.17
N VAL A 357 21.22 1.60 13.61
CA VAL A 357 21.05 1.41 12.17
C VAL A 357 20.39 2.65 11.58
N SER A 358 20.94 3.18 10.50
CA SER A 358 20.38 4.29 9.75
C SER A 358 20.54 4.05 8.26
N TYR A 359 19.43 4.07 7.53
CA TYR A 359 19.43 3.98 6.06
C TYR A 359 19.26 5.36 5.41
N ALA A 360 19.93 6.37 5.97
CA ALA A 360 19.92 7.77 5.52
C ALA A 360 18.52 8.31 5.12
N PRO A 361 17.47 8.12 5.95
CA PRO A 361 16.06 8.26 5.55
C PRO A 361 15.75 9.59 4.84
N TRP A 362 16.23 10.71 5.40
CA TRP A 362 16.02 12.04 4.84
C TRP A 362 16.73 12.26 3.50
N LEU A 363 18.02 11.90 3.42
CA LEU A 363 18.85 12.11 2.24
C LEU A 363 18.39 11.22 1.08
N ALA A 364 18.21 9.92 1.33
CA ALA A 364 17.80 8.98 0.31
C ALA A 364 16.38 9.27 -0.21
N SER A 365 15.42 9.67 0.65
CA SER A 365 14.11 10.14 0.16
C SER A 365 14.19 11.44 -0.63
N ALA A 366 15.02 12.41 -0.24
CA ALA A 366 15.22 13.64 -1.00
C ALA A 366 15.88 13.39 -2.36
N LEU A 367 16.85 12.48 -2.43
CA LEU A 367 17.46 12.02 -3.68
C LEU A 367 16.44 11.28 -4.56
N LEU A 368 15.64 10.37 -4.01
CA LEU A 368 14.59 9.66 -4.75
C LEU A 368 13.55 10.64 -5.32
N LEU A 369 13.15 11.65 -4.53
CA LEU A 369 12.30 12.74 -4.97
C LEU A 369 12.94 13.47 -6.17
N ALA A 370 14.21 13.86 -6.07
CA ALA A 370 14.93 14.57 -7.13
C ALA A 370 15.08 13.73 -8.41
N TRP A 371 15.46 12.46 -8.29
CA TRP A 371 15.56 11.50 -9.41
C TRP A 371 14.24 11.42 -10.18
N ILE A 372 13.12 11.20 -9.49
CA ILE A 372 11.80 11.06 -10.14
C ILE A 372 11.30 12.41 -10.65
N ALA A 373 11.43 13.49 -9.89
CA ALA A 373 10.96 14.82 -10.29
C ALA A 373 11.70 15.36 -11.53
N VAL A 374 13.01 15.10 -11.66
CA VAL A 374 13.80 15.51 -12.83
C VAL A 374 13.64 14.49 -13.96
N LEU A 375 14.14 13.27 -13.80
CA LEU A 375 14.23 12.31 -14.91
C LEU A 375 12.85 11.74 -15.29
N GLY A 376 11.93 11.61 -14.34
CA GLY A 376 10.54 11.23 -14.62
C GLY A 376 9.79 12.30 -15.41
N THR A 377 10.04 13.59 -15.14
CA THR A 377 9.42 14.71 -15.88
C THR A 377 10.01 14.83 -17.29
N VAL A 378 11.33 14.69 -17.42
CA VAL A 378 11.99 14.59 -18.74
C VAL A 378 11.41 13.42 -19.52
N THR A 379 11.29 12.24 -18.90
CA THR A 379 10.71 11.05 -19.53
C THR A 379 9.28 11.29 -19.96
N ALA A 380 8.41 11.78 -19.08
CA ALA A 380 7.00 12.00 -19.39
C ALA A 380 6.83 13.01 -20.53
N THR A 381 7.45 14.18 -20.42
CA THR A 381 7.27 15.23 -21.43
C THR A 381 7.97 14.90 -22.76
N THR A 382 9.00 14.06 -22.79
CA THR A 382 9.60 13.58 -24.05
C THR A 382 8.75 12.50 -24.70
N THR A 383 8.27 11.50 -23.96
CA THR A 383 7.41 10.46 -24.54
C THR A 383 6.06 11.01 -25.00
N ALA A 384 5.48 11.98 -24.30
CA ALA A 384 4.28 12.68 -24.74
C ALA A 384 4.50 13.47 -26.06
N ARG A 385 5.62 14.22 -26.18
CA ARG A 385 5.96 14.94 -27.41
C ARG A 385 6.24 14.00 -28.60
N ILE A 386 6.79 12.82 -28.36
CA ILE A 386 7.00 11.81 -29.41
C ILE A 386 5.65 11.25 -29.88
N ALA A 387 4.74 10.93 -28.96
CA ALA A 387 3.40 10.46 -29.29
C ALA A 387 2.60 11.49 -30.11
N ASP A 388 2.52 12.74 -29.65
CA ASP A 388 1.84 13.85 -30.38
C ASP A 388 2.46 14.08 -31.78
N ARG A 389 3.79 13.95 -31.93
CA ARG A 389 4.43 14.02 -33.25
C ARG A 389 4.05 12.87 -34.19
N HIS A 390 3.87 11.65 -33.66
CA HIS A 390 3.40 10.52 -34.45
C HIS A 390 1.95 10.70 -34.88
N GLU A 391 1.06 11.04 -33.94
CA GLU A 391 -0.36 11.25 -34.21
C GLU A 391 -0.60 12.42 -35.19
N ARG A 392 0.20 13.50 -35.10
CA ARG A 392 0.18 14.60 -36.09
C ARG A 392 0.70 14.19 -37.47
N ARG A 393 1.64 13.23 -37.56
CA ARG A 393 2.12 12.70 -38.84
C ARG A 393 1.07 11.80 -39.48
N GLU A 394 0.44 10.94 -38.70
CA GLU A 394 -0.67 10.07 -39.14
C GLU A 394 -1.85 10.90 -39.64
N ARG A 395 -2.32 11.89 -38.86
CA ARG A 395 -3.37 12.84 -39.31
C ARG A 395 -2.99 13.61 -40.57
N ARG A 396 -1.72 14.00 -40.75
CA ARG A 396 -1.27 14.67 -41.98
C ARG A 396 -1.31 13.72 -43.19
N ALA A 397 -0.85 12.49 -43.02
CA ALA A 397 -0.89 11.48 -44.08
C ALA A 397 -2.33 11.05 -44.44
N GLU A 398 -3.25 11.05 -43.47
CA GLU A 398 -4.68 10.83 -43.70
C GLU A 398 -5.31 11.97 -44.51
N ILE A 399 -5.04 13.23 -44.14
CA ILE A 399 -5.49 14.41 -44.90
C ILE A 399 -4.88 14.44 -46.31
N GLU A 400 -3.59 14.12 -46.45
CA GLU A 400 -2.90 14.07 -47.75
C GLU A 400 -3.48 13.00 -48.68
N ARG A 401 -3.87 11.83 -48.13
CA ARG A 401 -4.59 10.80 -48.88
C ARG A 401 -5.99 11.25 -49.30
N ALA A 402 -6.76 11.86 -48.40
CA ALA A 402 -8.10 12.35 -48.71
C ALA A 402 -8.08 13.47 -49.77
N ILE A 403 -7.04 14.31 -49.78
CA ILE A 403 -6.82 15.31 -50.84
C ILE A 403 -6.44 14.64 -52.17
N ALA A 404 -5.59 13.61 -52.15
CA ALA A 404 -5.22 12.88 -53.37
C ALA A 404 -6.42 12.16 -53.99
N GLU A 405 -7.24 11.49 -53.18
CA GLU A 405 -8.49 10.81 -53.59
C GLU A 405 -9.48 11.81 -54.22
N ALA A 406 -9.72 12.95 -53.58
CA ALA A 406 -10.59 14.00 -54.13
C ALA A 406 -10.07 14.61 -55.45
N LEU A 407 -8.75 14.71 -55.64
CA LEU A 407 -8.12 15.19 -56.88
C LEU A 407 -8.05 14.12 -57.99
N GLU A 408 -8.29 12.85 -57.67
CA GLU A 408 -8.49 11.78 -58.65
C GLU A 408 -9.96 11.77 -59.09
N ASP A 409 -10.90 11.85 -58.15
CA ASP A 409 -12.35 11.98 -58.44
C ASP A 409 -12.68 13.20 -59.32
N GLU A 410 -12.04 14.36 -59.10
CA GLU A 410 -12.26 15.58 -59.88
C GLU A 410 -11.80 15.42 -61.35
N LYS A 411 -10.69 14.71 -61.60
CA LYS A 411 -10.19 14.43 -62.96
C LYS A 411 -11.07 13.44 -63.71
N ASP A 412 -11.57 12.42 -63.02
CA ASP A 412 -12.53 11.45 -63.56
C ASP A 412 -13.88 12.10 -63.91
N HIS A 413 -14.16 13.29 -63.36
CA HIS A 413 -15.28 14.14 -63.73
C HIS A 413 -14.96 15.05 -64.94
N ASP A 414 -13.81 15.73 -64.96
CA ASP A 414 -13.41 16.61 -66.08
C ASP A 414 -13.21 15.85 -67.40
N GLU A 415 -12.70 14.61 -67.39
CA GLU A 415 -12.57 13.79 -68.60
C GLU A 415 -13.93 13.45 -69.27
N LYS A 416 -15.06 13.61 -68.57
CA LYS A 416 -16.39 13.35 -69.12
C LYS A 416 -17.05 14.57 -69.76
N ASP A 417 -16.67 15.80 -69.39
CA ASP A 417 -17.28 17.03 -69.93
C ASP A 417 -16.50 17.64 -71.11
N HIS A 418 -15.24 17.28 -71.33
CA HIS A 418 -14.44 17.80 -72.46
C HIS A 418 -14.69 17.12 -73.83
N ALA A 419 -15.67 16.24 -73.95
CA ALA A 419 -16.00 15.53 -75.19
C ALA A 419 -16.98 16.30 -76.13
N LYS A 420 -16.85 17.63 -76.28
CA LYS A 420 -17.62 18.40 -77.28
C LYS A 420 -17.03 19.78 -77.62
N GLU A 421 -16.44 19.90 -78.82
CA GLU A 421 -16.13 21.17 -79.49
C GLU A 421 -16.27 21.00 -81.04
N PRO A 422 -16.27 22.07 -81.89
CA PRO A 422 -17.50 22.40 -82.63
C PRO A 422 -17.36 22.48 -84.19
N ALA A 423 -18.35 23.14 -84.83
CA ALA A 423 -18.55 23.42 -86.28
C ALA A 423 -19.31 22.36 -87.11
N GLY A 424 -20.20 22.70 -88.06
CA GLY A 424 -20.79 24.00 -88.42
C GLY A 424 -21.65 23.95 -89.72
N GLU A 425 -22.72 24.77 -89.80
CA GLU A 425 -23.58 25.08 -90.98
C GLU A 425 -24.38 23.92 -91.65
N GLN A 426 -25.57 24.08 -92.26
CA GLN A 426 -26.31 25.25 -92.80
C GLN A 426 -27.84 24.93 -92.89
N GLY A 427 -28.76 25.92 -92.85
CA GLY A 427 -30.19 25.72 -93.19
C GLY A 427 -31.18 26.79 -92.66
N ALA A 428 -32.01 27.37 -93.54
CA ALA A 428 -33.05 28.40 -93.26
C ALA A 428 -34.30 27.79 -92.55
N GLU A 429 -35.31 28.51 -92.04
CA GLU A 429 -35.91 29.81 -92.44
C GLU A 429 -36.78 30.46 -91.32
N LYS A 430 -37.02 31.79 -91.38
CA LYS A 430 -38.08 32.66 -90.76
C LYS A 430 -38.89 32.18 -89.52
N ALA A 431 -39.16 33.03 -88.52
CA ALA A 431 -40.00 34.23 -88.65
C ALA A 431 -39.86 35.26 -87.49
N GLU A 432 -40.49 36.43 -87.65
CA GLU A 432 -40.28 37.69 -86.90
C GLU A 432 -41.06 37.81 -85.57
N GLY A 433 -40.65 38.76 -84.70
CA GLY A 433 -41.44 39.18 -83.55
C GLY A 433 -40.79 40.18 -82.57
N ALA A 434 -40.66 41.46 -82.98
CA ALA A 434 -40.66 42.72 -82.18
C ALA A 434 -40.10 42.75 -80.72
N ASP A 435 -39.04 43.52 -80.41
CA ASP A 435 -39.06 44.95 -79.97
C ASP A 435 -39.52 45.16 -78.49
N GLN A 436 -38.99 46.06 -77.64
CA GLN A 436 -37.88 47.03 -77.76
C GLN A 436 -37.40 47.48 -76.34
N ALA A 437 -36.07 47.58 -76.18
CA ALA A 437 -35.22 48.57 -75.48
C ALA A 437 -35.53 49.27 -74.11
N ALA A 438 -34.43 49.71 -73.49
CA ALA A 438 -34.25 50.76 -72.45
C ALA A 438 -34.72 50.40 -71.00
N ASP A 439 -34.13 50.91 -69.91
CA ASP A 439 -32.99 51.83 -69.74
C ASP A 439 -32.28 51.60 -68.38
N ALA A 440 -31.12 52.21 -68.17
CA ALA A 440 -30.46 52.36 -66.85
C ALA A 440 -30.13 53.85 -66.66
N PRO A 441 -30.16 54.46 -65.44
CA PRO A 441 -29.21 54.07 -64.38
C PRO A 441 -29.59 54.43 -62.91
N SER A 442 -28.61 54.24 -62.00
CA SER A 442 -28.39 54.98 -60.74
C SER A 442 -29.23 54.66 -59.48
N GLY A 443 -28.54 54.31 -58.38
CA GLY A 443 -29.05 54.37 -57.00
C GLY A 443 -28.80 55.76 -56.35
N PRO A 444 -28.56 55.88 -55.02
CA PRO A 444 -28.63 54.88 -53.95
C PRO A 444 -29.55 55.30 -52.76
N ALA A 445 -30.01 54.33 -51.94
CA ALA A 445 -30.60 54.66 -50.62
C ALA A 445 -30.56 53.50 -49.61
N ALA A 446 -29.87 53.73 -48.49
CA ALA A 446 -30.04 53.06 -47.21
C ALA A 446 -29.88 54.13 -46.10
N PRO A 447 -30.31 53.92 -44.84
CA PRO A 447 -30.96 52.73 -44.28
C PRO A 447 -32.33 53.02 -43.62
N LYS A 448 -33.08 51.95 -43.29
CA LYS A 448 -33.98 51.98 -42.12
C LYS A 448 -33.66 50.80 -41.22
N ALA A 449 -33.53 51.09 -39.92
CA ALA A 449 -33.28 50.08 -38.91
C ALA A 449 -34.55 49.27 -38.66
N THR A 450 -34.41 47.95 -38.73
CA THR A 450 -35.35 47.02 -38.10
C THR A 450 -34.55 46.16 -37.14
N GLU A 451 -34.93 46.23 -35.87
CA GLU A 451 -34.38 45.49 -34.76
C GLU A 451 -34.63 43.99 -34.96
N PRO A 452 -33.60 43.11 -34.98
CA PRO A 452 -33.83 41.68 -35.08
C PRO A 452 -34.24 41.11 -33.72
N GLU A 453 -35.38 40.43 -33.68
CA GLU A 453 -35.84 39.68 -32.52
C GLU A 453 -34.78 38.68 -32.04
N LYS A 454 -34.78 38.46 -30.72
CA LYS A 454 -33.87 37.55 -30.01
C LYS A 454 -34.42 36.12 -30.07
N PRO A 455 -33.83 35.18 -30.84
CA PRO A 455 -34.26 33.78 -30.80
C PRO A 455 -33.83 33.14 -29.47
N SER A 456 -34.80 32.89 -28.61
CA SER A 456 -34.63 32.10 -27.40
C SER A 456 -34.40 30.63 -27.72
N GLY A 457 -33.41 30.01 -27.06
CA GLY A 457 -33.35 28.55 -26.91
C GLY A 457 -32.30 27.82 -27.76
N LEU A 458 -31.05 27.82 -27.28
CA LEU A 458 -30.11 26.74 -27.62
C LEU A 458 -30.61 25.43 -26.98
N PRO A 459 -30.79 24.33 -27.72
CA PRO A 459 -31.18 23.05 -27.15
C PRO A 459 -30.04 22.50 -26.27
N SER A 460 -30.38 21.89 -25.13
CA SER A 460 -29.36 21.34 -24.22
C SER A 460 -28.48 20.29 -24.90
N PRO A 461 -27.22 20.08 -24.46
CA PRO A 461 -26.29 19.10 -25.06
C PRO A 461 -26.83 17.67 -25.15
N ARG A 462 -27.87 17.35 -24.37
CA ARG A 462 -28.53 16.04 -24.35
C ARG A 462 -29.42 15.77 -25.57
N ALA A 463 -29.85 16.80 -26.29
CA ALA A 463 -30.67 16.65 -27.50
C ALA A 463 -29.82 16.35 -28.76
N ALA A 464 -28.64 16.97 -28.89
CA ALA A 464 -27.75 16.73 -30.03
C ALA A 464 -27.25 15.27 -30.12
N LEU A 465 -26.97 14.65 -28.96
CA LEU A 465 -26.57 13.25 -28.85
C LEU A 465 -27.65 12.24 -29.28
N ALA A 466 -28.93 12.62 -29.23
CA ALA A 466 -30.02 11.74 -29.65
C ALA A 466 -30.15 11.64 -31.19
N THR A 467 -29.81 12.71 -31.91
CA THR A 467 -29.89 12.76 -33.38
C THR A 467 -28.67 12.13 -34.05
N ALA A 468 -27.47 12.30 -33.46
CA ALA A 468 -26.23 11.71 -33.98
C ALA A 468 -26.22 10.16 -33.97
N GLY A 469 -26.97 9.53 -33.06
CA GLY A 469 -27.04 8.07 -32.94
C GLY A 469 -27.79 7.33 -34.05
N LYS A 470 -28.32 8.03 -35.07
CA LYS A 470 -29.14 7.44 -36.14
C LYS A 470 -28.51 7.38 -37.54
N LEU A 471 -27.27 7.87 -37.72
CA LEU A 471 -26.64 8.05 -39.03
C LEU A 471 -25.25 7.41 -39.20
N LEU A 472 -24.89 6.42 -38.38
CA LEU A 472 -23.63 5.67 -38.55
C LEU A 472 -23.89 4.21 -38.98
N PRO A 473 -23.32 3.75 -40.10
CA PRO A 473 -23.42 2.35 -40.53
C PRO A 473 -22.59 1.41 -39.64
N SER A 474 -23.05 0.16 -39.53
CA SER A 474 -22.49 -0.86 -38.65
C SER A 474 -21.10 -1.35 -39.08
N ILE A 475 -20.06 -1.10 -38.27
CA ILE A 475 -18.75 -1.75 -38.44
C ILE A 475 -18.80 -3.17 -37.85
N PRO A 476 -18.53 -4.24 -38.61
CA PRO A 476 -18.56 -5.61 -38.11
C PRO A 476 -17.20 -6.03 -37.49
N GLY A 477 -17.21 -6.64 -36.30
CA GLY A 477 -16.06 -7.49 -35.88
C GLY A 477 -15.58 -7.47 -34.43
N ARG A 478 -16.41 -7.88 -33.44
CA ARG A 478 -15.91 -8.70 -32.30
C ARG A 478 -17.05 -9.37 -31.53
N PRO A 479 -16.94 -10.65 -31.13
CA PRO A 479 -18.07 -11.40 -30.56
C PRO A 479 -18.25 -11.16 -29.05
N GLY A 480 -19.37 -10.55 -28.68
CA GLY A 480 -19.81 -10.46 -27.28
C GLY A 480 -20.45 -11.77 -26.79
N ARG A 481 -19.91 -12.38 -25.73
CA ARG A 481 -20.52 -13.54 -25.06
C ARG A 481 -21.91 -13.19 -24.51
N ARG A 482 -22.97 -13.75 -25.11
CA ARG A 482 -24.34 -13.69 -24.56
C ARG A 482 -24.49 -14.66 -23.39
N LYS A 483 -25.05 -14.17 -22.27
CA LYS A 483 -25.81 -15.02 -21.33
C LYS A 483 -27.03 -15.60 -22.07
N LYS A 484 -27.40 -16.84 -21.77
CA LYS A 484 -28.62 -17.48 -22.25
C LYS A 484 -29.33 -18.12 -21.07
N ASP A 485 -30.48 -17.56 -20.71
CA ASP A 485 -31.44 -18.20 -19.80
C ASP A 485 -32.67 -18.62 -20.60
N GLN A 486 -33.04 -19.89 -20.42
CA GLN A 486 -34.38 -20.50 -20.44
C GLN A 486 -35.38 -20.18 -21.57
N ALA A 487 -35.88 -21.23 -22.22
CA ALA A 487 -37.29 -21.65 -22.10
C ALA A 487 -37.52 -23.07 -22.65
N GLU A 488 -38.65 -23.68 -22.24
CA GLU A 488 -39.33 -24.87 -22.81
C GLU A 488 -38.74 -26.29 -22.58
N ALA A 489 -39.56 -27.35 -22.57
CA ALA A 489 -40.57 -27.74 -21.56
C ALA A 489 -41.18 -29.14 -21.91
N LYS A 490 -41.36 -29.99 -20.89
CA LYS A 490 -42.26 -31.19 -20.85
C LYS A 490 -42.19 -32.25 -21.98
N LYS A 491 -41.73 -33.46 -21.63
CA LYS A 491 -42.61 -34.66 -21.54
C LYS A 491 -41.94 -35.86 -20.84
N ALA A 492 -42.77 -36.63 -20.16
CA ALA A 492 -42.59 -38.04 -19.76
C ALA A 492 -43.82 -38.81 -20.31
N PRO A 493 -43.99 -40.14 -20.13
CA PRO A 493 -43.17 -41.14 -19.43
C PRO A 493 -42.91 -42.43 -20.25
N GLU A 494 -42.22 -43.44 -19.67
CA GLU A 494 -42.69 -44.84 -19.49
C GLU A 494 -41.60 -45.77 -18.90
N ALA A 495 -41.94 -47.03 -18.59
CA ALA A 495 -41.29 -47.84 -17.55
C ALA A 495 -40.85 -49.26 -17.95
N LYS A 496 -39.94 -49.85 -17.14
CA LYS A 496 -39.73 -51.26 -16.73
C LYS A 496 -38.53 -51.24 -15.75
N GLY A 497 -38.52 -51.85 -14.55
CA GLY A 497 -38.75 -53.27 -14.21
C GLY A 497 -37.44 -54.05 -14.50
N GLN A 498 -36.80 -54.85 -13.64
CA GLN A 498 -37.15 -55.58 -12.40
C GLN A 498 -35.82 -55.94 -11.67
N ASP A 499 -35.68 -56.42 -10.42
CA ASP A 499 -36.45 -56.48 -9.14
C ASP A 499 -35.43 -56.86 -8.00
N GLY A 500 -35.83 -57.04 -6.72
CA GLY A 500 -34.88 -57.47 -5.65
C GLY A 500 -35.39 -57.40 -4.19
N GLU A 501 -35.83 -58.55 -3.66
CA GLU A 501 -36.50 -58.78 -2.36
C GLU A 501 -35.74 -58.36 -1.06
N LYS A 502 -36.43 -57.57 -0.21
CA LYS A 502 -36.80 -57.72 1.24
C LYS A 502 -36.40 -59.00 2.05
N PRO A 503 -36.68 -59.11 3.40
CA PRO A 503 -37.13 -58.11 4.41
C PRO A 503 -36.53 -58.19 5.87
N ASN A 504 -36.89 -57.20 6.70
CA ASN A 504 -37.25 -57.19 8.15
C ASN A 504 -36.50 -58.03 9.22
N GLU A 505 -36.24 -57.40 10.39
CA GLU A 505 -37.08 -57.60 11.59
C GLU A 505 -37.06 -56.38 12.53
N ASP A 506 -38.01 -56.34 13.48
CA ASP A 506 -38.46 -55.20 14.28
C ASP A 506 -38.25 -55.48 15.78
N ASP A 507 -38.10 -54.43 16.62
CA ASP A 507 -38.58 -54.37 18.03
C ASP A 507 -37.99 -53.19 18.84
N GLY A 508 -38.76 -52.70 19.83
CA GLY A 508 -38.15 -52.23 21.09
C GLY A 508 -38.26 -50.75 21.51
N ALA A 509 -39.47 -50.19 21.48
CA ALA A 509 -40.02 -49.07 22.28
C ALA A 509 -39.14 -48.19 23.24
N GLN A 510 -39.39 -46.87 23.18
CA GLN A 510 -39.15 -45.81 24.19
C GLN A 510 -40.09 -45.96 25.45
N PRO A 511 -40.21 -45.05 26.47
CA PRO A 511 -39.71 -43.65 26.60
C PRO A 511 -39.36 -43.08 28.02
N ALA A 512 -38.93 -41.79 28.05
CA ALA A 512 -39.20 -40.74 29.07
C ALA A 512 -38.76 -40.92 30.56
N ALA A 513 -38.63 -39.90 31.44
CA ALA A 513 -38.35 -38.45 31.34
C ALA A 513 -38.10 -37.85 32.77
N SER A 514 -37.69 -36.57 32.84
CA SER A 514 -37.94 -35.61 33.96
C SER A 514 -37.07 -35.56 35.23
N ALA A 515 -36.18 -34.55 35.27
CA ALA A 515 -36.04 -33.46 36.28
C ALA A 515 -36.28 -33.66 37.80
N SER A 516 -35.31 -33.24 38.63
CA SER A 516 -35.41 -32.02 39.49
C SER A 516 -34.25 -31.86 40.49
N ALA A 517 -33.92 -30.61 40.85
CA ALA A 517 -33.14 -30.26 42.06
C ALA A 517 -34.11 -29.85 43.20
N PRO A 518 -33.68 -29.80 44.48
CA PRO A 518 -33.17 -28.55 45.03
C PRO A 518 -32.01 -28.71 46.07
N ARG A 519 -31.72 -27.63 46.82
CA ARG A 519 -30.48 -27.38 47.61
C ARG A 519 -30.77 -27.35 49.16
N PRO A 520 -29.87 -26.84 50.04
CA PRO A 520 -29.34 -27.49 51.26
C PRO A 520 -30.10 -27.13 52.57
N PRO A 521 -29.56 -27.38 53.79
CA PRO A 521 -28.73 -26.35 54.46
C PRO A 521 -27.67 -26.82 55.50
N ALA A 522 -26.96 -25.83 56.08
CA ALA A 522 -26.38 -25.78 57.45
C ALA A 522 -25.10 -26.59 57.81
N SER A 523 -24.30 -26.24 58.84
CA SER A 523 -23.68 -24.95 59.27
C SER A 523 -22.96 -25.12 60.63
N SER A 524 -21.68 -24.72 60.73
CA SER A 524 -20.95 -24.28 61.93
C SER A 524 -19.54 -23.86 61.45
N ASP A 525 -19.02 -22.64 61.59
CA ASP A 525 -19.09 -21.63 62.66
C ASP A 525 -18.62 -22.15 64.03
N ASP A 526 -17.39 -21.78 64.38
CA ASP A 526 -17.10 -21.19 65.69
C ASP A 526 -15.93 -20.19 65.56
N ALA A 527 -15.88 -19.14 66.39
CA ALA A 527 -15.03 -17.97 66.14
C ALA A 527 -14.55 -17.21 67.40
N SER A 528 -13.26 -16.84 67.40
CA SER A 528 -12.67 -15.73 68.17
C SER A 528 -12.78 -15.80 69.72
N PRO A 529 -12.30 -14.79 70.47
CA PRO A 529 -11.23 -13.81 70.23
C PRO A 529 -10.11 -13.88 71.30
N ASP A 530 -9.07 -13.04 71.19
CA ASP A 530 -8.70 -12.22 72.35
C ASP A 530 -8.06 -10.88 71.92
N ASP A 531 -8.18 -9.87 72.78
CA ASP A 531 -8.07 -8.44 72.46
C ASP A 531 -7.07 -7.68 73.36
N THR A 532 -6.68 -6.49 72.90
CA THR A 532 -6.23 -5.27 73.61
C THR A 532 -4.76 -4.83 73.53
N THR A 533 -4.54 -3.95 72.55
CA THR A 533 -4.00 -2.57 72.66
C THR A 533 -3.60 -1.97 74.04
N ALA A 534 -2.48 -1.22 74.09
CA ALA A 534 -2.41 0.15 74.66
C ALA A 534 -1.06 0.93 74.47
N LYS A 535 -1.16 2.15 73.89
CA LYS A 535 -0.48 3.43 74.23
C LYS A 535 1.06 3.65 74.18
N GLU A 536 1.47 4.42 73.16
CA GLU A 536 2.20 5.73 73.15
C GLU A 536 2.40 6.56 74.47
N PRO A 537 3.17 7.69 74.52
CA PRO A 537 4.00 8.37 73.47
C PRO A 537 5.36 9.03 73.92
N ALA A 538 6.04 9.74 72.99
CA ALA A 538 6.54 11.14 73.10
C ALA A 538 8.05 11.52 73.04
N LYS A 539 8.31 12.56 72.20
CA LYS A 539 9.26 13.72 72.28
C LYS A 539 10.69 13.73 71.64
N GLU A 540 10.83 14.70 70.71
CA GLU A 540 12.00 15.41 70.14
C GLU A 540 12.67 16.40 71.16
N PRO A 541 13.54 17.41 70.83
CA PRO A 541 14.19 17.84 69.54
C PRO A 541 15.68 18.32 69.62
N GLY A 542 16.24 18.82 68.49
CA GLY A 542 17.45 19.69 68.36
C GLY A 542 18.17 19.51 67.01
N GLU A 543 18.11 20.41 66.00
CA GLU A 543 18.70 21.77 65.86
C GLU A 543 20.25 21.73 65.74
N SER A 544 20.99 22.29 64.76
CA SER A 544 20.94 23.60 64.05
C SER A 544 21.63 23.50 62.64
N ALA A 545 21.22 24.19 61.56
CA ALA A 545 21.54 25.57 61.10
C ALA A 545 22.79 25.79 60.18
N GLU A 546 22.51 26.01 58.88
CA GLU A 546 23.01 26.93 57.81
C GLU A 546 23.91 28.19 58.13
N PRO A 547 24.39 29.04 57.15
CA PRO A 547 24.95 28.81 55.80
C PRO A 547 26.34 29.52 55.51
N PRO A 548 26.56 30.47 54.54
CA PRO A 548 27.40 30.28 53.32
C PRO A 548 28.56 31.33 53.12
N ALA A 549 29.35 31.25 52.01
CA ALA A 549 29.79 32.43 51.19
C ALA A 549 30.89 32.17 50.10
N THR A 550 30.57 32.63 48.87
CA THR A 550 31.37 33.32 47.83
C THR A 550 32.93 33.27 47.74
N GLY A 551 33.42 33.05 46.49
CA GLY A 551 34.22 34.06 45.76
C GLY A 551 35.73 33.85 45.58
N GLY A 552 36.28 34.26 44.42
CA GLY A 552 37.73 34.49 44.25
C GLY A 552 38.37 34.06 42.92
N THR A 553 38.37 34.93 41.90
CA THR A 553 39.22 34.78 40.70
C THR A 553 40.52 35.59 40.83
N LYS A 554 41.69 35.00 40.50
CA LYS A 554 42.78 35.61 39.69
C LYS A 554 44.12 34.83 39.70
N ARG A 555 44.81 34.86 38.54
CA ARG A 555 46.22 35.23 38.26
C ARG A 555 47.28 35.09 39.41
N GLN A 556 48.57 34.78 39.17
CA GLN A 556 49.40 35.09 38.00
C GLN A 556 50.71 34.27 37.94
N ARG A 557 51.21 34.10 36.71
CA ARG A 557 52.61 33.88 36.24
C ARG A 557 53.80 34.24 37.17
N GLY A 558 54.83 33.38 37.09
CA GLY A 558 56.28 33.65 37.18
C GLY A 558 57.04 32.35 36.84
N LYS A 559 57.96 32.25 35.85
CA LYS A 559 59.35 32.80 35.77
C LYS A 559 60.28 32.23 36.86
N ASP A 560 61.52 31.78 36.62
CA ASP A 560 62.35 31.73 35.40
C ASP A 560 63.48 30.66 35.52
N THR A 561 63.89 30.10 34.37
CA THR A 561 65.23 29.60 33.91
C THR A 561 66.33 28.98 34.80
N MET A 562 67.15 28.14 34.11
CA MET A 562 68.48 27.55 34.43
C MET A 562 68.44 26.08 34.92
N ARG A 563 69.35 25.17 34.51
CA ARG A 563 70.71 25.31 33.92
C ARG A 563 71.08 24.08 33.06
N ALA A 564 71.94 24.22 32.05
CA ALA A 564 72.62 23.11 31.34
C ALA A 564 73.85 22.62 32.16
N PRO A 565 74.53 21.46 31.88
CA PRO A 565 75.07 20.98 30.58
C PRO A 565 74.80 19.46 30.29
N GLY A 566 75.23 18.80 29.20
CA GLY A 566 75.88 19.19 27.93
C GLY A 566 76.61 18.01 27.24
N ARG A 567 76.78 18.06 25.91
CA ARG A 567 77.58 17.15 25.01
C ARG A 567 77.14 15.66 24.93
N GLY A 568 77.15 14.97 23.77
CA GLY A 568 77.32 15.41 22.37
C GLY A 568 77.74 14.28 21.39
N ARG A 569 77.59 14.54 20.07
CA ARG A 569 78.04 13.76 18.87
C ARG A 569 77.23 12.46 18.57
N ARG A 570 76.64 12.30 17.37
CA ARG A 570 77.22 12.14 15.99
C ARG A 570 77.97 10.81 15.84
N ARG A 571 77.81 10.04 14.75
CA ARG A 571 77.40 10.44 13.38
C ARG A 571 75.99 10.04 12.99
#